data_AF-A0A7C3A279-F1
#
_entry.id   AF-A0A7C3A279-F1
#
_cell.length_a   1.000
_cell.length_b   1.000
_cell.length_c   1.000
_cell.angle_alpha   90.00
_cell.angle_beta   90.00
_cell.angle_gamma   90.00
#
_symmetry.space_group_name_H-M   'P 1'
#
loop_
_entity.id
_entity.type
_entity.pdbx_description
1 polymer ?
#
loop_
_entity_poly.entity_id
_entity_poly.type
_entity_poly.pdbx_seq_one_letter_code
_entity_poly.pdbx_strand_id
1 'polypeptide(L)'
;MSLLTYLAVPYRHMNQEVVEARVRAADTAMARLIREGYLVYSPVSMFHRAAIDNHLPIEAEYWRRQNYEILSTVDVVHVLRLDGWLDSEGVAE
;
A
#
# COMPACT_ATOMS: atom_id res chain seq x y z
N MET A 1 0.30 -12.29 -20.61
CA MET A 1 1.05 -11.06 -20.30
C MET A 1 0.73 -10.72 -18.85
N SER A 2 1.74 -10.44 -18.03
CA SER A 2 1.56 -9.98 -16.65
C SER A 2 1.49 -8.46 -16.64
N LEU A 3 0.55 -7.88 -15.87
CA LEU A 3 0.44 -6.43 -15.68
C LEU A 3 1.20 -6.01 -14.41
N LEU A 4 1.92 -4.90 -14.50
CA LEU A 4 2.49 -4.21 -13.35
C LEU A 4 1.37 -3.48 -12.61
N THR A 5 1.26 -3.77 -11.32
CA THR A 5 0.16 -3.35 -10.45
C THR A 5 0.69 -2.54 -9.28
N TYR A 6 0.06 -1.41 -9.02
CA TYR A 6 0.18 -0.72 -7.73
C TYR A 6 -0.99 -1.13 -6.81
N LEU A 7 -0.69 -1.60 -5.61
CA LEU A 7 -1.70 -1.92 -4.59
C LEU A 7 -1.82 -0.78 -3.57
N ALA A 8 -2.87 0.03 -3.73
CA ALA A 8 -3.21 1.09 -2.79
C ALA A 8 -4.02 0.52 -1.60
N VAL A 9 -3.60 0.85 -0.37
CA VAL A 9 -4.23 0.36 0.86
C VAL A 9 -4.36 1.52 1.85
N PRO A 10 -5.53 1.71 2.50
CA PRO A 10 -5.62 2.65 3.60
C PRO A 10 -4.71 2.19 4.74
N TYR A 11 -3.83 3.08 5.19
CA TYR A 11 -2.79 2.72 6.14
C TYR A 11 -3.04 3.33 7.52
N ARG A 12 -3.05 4.67 7.61
CA ARG A 12 -3.02 5.40 8.88
C ARG A 12 -4.30 5.23 9.71
N HIS A 13 -4.12 4.99 11.00
CA HIS A 13 -5.19 4.93 11.99
C HIS A 13 -4.63 5.28 13.38
N MET A 14 -5.44 5.83 14.29
CA MET A 14 -4.98 6.14 15.67
C MET A 14 -4.70 4.89 16.49
N ASN A 15 -5.49 3.83 16.29
CA ASN A 15 -5.26 2.53 16.90
C ASN A 15 -4.23 1.72 16.08
N GLN A 16 -3.10 1.37 16.70
CA GLN A 16 -2.02 0.58 16.09
C GLN A 16 -2.46 -0.84 15.71
N GLU A 17 -3.39 -1.45 16.43
CA GLU A 17 -3.91 -2.78 16.08
C GLU A 17 -4.64 -2.77 14.72
N VAL A 18 -5.29 -1.64 14.40
CA VAL A 18 -5.95 -1.43 13.10
C VAL A 18 -4.92 -1.26 12.00
N VAL A 19 -3.82 -0.54 12.24
CA VAL A 19 -2.71 -0.41 11.30
C VAL A 19 -2.12 -1.79 10.99
N GLU A 20 -1.80 -2.57 12.02
CA GLU A 20 -1.28 -3.93 11.90
C GLU A 20 -2.25 -4.87 11.17
N ALA A 21 -3.55 -4.76 11.43
CA ALA A 21 -4.57 -5.52 10.70
C ALA A 21 -4.62 -5.15 9.20
N ARG A 22 -4.51 -3.85 8.88
CA ARG A 22 -4.46 -3.35 7.50
C ARG A 22 -3.19 -3.79 6.78
N VAL A 23 -2.04 -3.79 7.44
CA VAL A 23 -0.78 -4.33 6.89
C VAL A 23 -0.94 -5.81 6.55
N ARG A 24 -1.46 -6.63 7.46
CA ARG A 24 -1.73 -8.05 7.17
C ARG A 24 -2.73 -8.25 6.03
N ALA A 25 -3.73 -7.39 5.92
CA ALA A 25 -4.67 -7.41 4.80
C ALA A 25 -3.99 -7.03 3.47
N ALA A 26 -3.08 -6.04 3.49
CA ALA A 26 -2.25 -5.67 2.35
C ALA A 26 -1.39 -6.85 1.89
N ASP A 27 -0.72 -7.53 2.81
CA ASP A 27 0.13 -8.70 2.52
C ASP A 27 -0.68 -9.84 1.90
N THR A 28 -1.88 -10.09 2.42
CA THR A 28 -2.79 -11.11 1.91
C THR A 28 -3.28 -10.76 0.49
N ALA A 29 -3.65 -9.50 0.25
CA ALA A 29 -4.09 -9.02 -1.05
C ALA A 29 -2.95 -9.05 -2.08
N MET A 30 -1.75 -8.61 -1.69
CA MET A 30 -0.54 -8.68 -2.51
C MET A 30 -0.25 -10.14 -2.90
N ALA A 31 -0.25 -11.06 -1.95
CA ALA A 31 0.00 -12.48 -2.22
C ALA A 31 -1.05 -13.08 -3.16
N ARG A 32 -2.31 -12.67 -3.06
CA ARG A 32 -3.37 -13.08 -3.98
C ARG A 32 -3.11 -12.57 -5.40
N LEU A 33 -2.81 -11.29 -5.57
CA LEU A 33 -2.52 -10.70 -6.88
C LEU A 33 -1.29 -11.34 -7.54
N ILE A 34 -0.24 -11.62 -6.77
CA ILE A 34 0.94 -12.35 -7.27
C ILE A 34 0.54 -13.74 -7.79
N ARG A 35 -0.31 -14.48 -7.07
CA ARG A 35 -0.82 -15.79 -7.53
C ARG A 35 -1.69 -15.70 -8.78
N GLU A 36 -2.40 -14.59 -8.97
CA GLU A 36 -3.19 -14.30 -10.16
C GLU A 36 -2.32 -13.86 -11.36
N GLY A 37 -1.01 -13.68 -11.16
CA GLY A 37 -0.03 -13.41 -12.23
C GLY A 37 0.32 -11.94 -12.41
N TYR A 38 -0.08 -11.05 -11.50
CA TYR A 38 0.30 -9.64 -11.49
C TYR A 38 1.73 -9.46 -10.94
N LEU A 39 2.44 -8.46 -11.45
CA LEU A 39 3.68 -7.96 -10.84
C LEU A 39 3.29 -6.84 -9.88
N VAL A 40 3.48 -7.03 -8.57
CA VAL A 40 2.83 -6.16 -7.57
C VAL A 40 3.84 -5.27 -6.84
N TYR A 41 3.56 -3.97 -6.81
CA TYR A 41 4.14 -3.01 -5.87
C TYR A 41 3.11 -2.68 -4.79
N SER A 42 3.42 -2.98 -3.53
CA SER A 42 2.55 -2.71 -2.37
C SER A 42 3.34 -1.94 -1.32
N PRO A 43 3.26 -0.59 -1.30
CA PRO A 43 4.11 0.21 -0.42
C PRO A 43 3.91 -0.11 1.06
N VAL A 44 2.67 -0.38 1.49
CA VAL A 44 2.38 -0.77 2.87
C VAL A 44 3.11 -2.08 3.21
N SER A 45 2.98 -3.12 2.38
CA SER A 45 3.65 -4.40 2.59
C SER A 45 5.18 -4.30 2.53
N MET A 46 5.71 -3.43 1.67
CA MET A 46 7.15 -3.31 1.44
C MET A 46 7.87 -2.47 2.49
N PHE A 47 7.23 -1.39 2.96
CA PHE A 47 7.92 -0.38 3.75
C PHE A 47 7.43 -0.27 5.19
N HIS A 48 6.27 -0.82 5.57
CA HIS A 48 5.78 -0.69 6.95
C HIS A 48 6.82 -1.15 7.99
N ARG A 49 7.34 -2.38 7.87
CA ARG A 49 8.34 -2.91 8.81
C ARG A 49 9.65 -2.11 8.74
N ALA A 50 10.15 -1.85 7.54
CA ALA A 50 11.39 -1.11 7.34
C ALA A 50 11.32 0.31 7.93
N ALA A 51 10.18 0.98 7.79
CA ALA A 51 9.95 2.31 8.32
C ALA A 51 9.94 2.31 9.85
N ILE A 52 9.23 1.36 10.47
CA ILE A 52 9.19 1.25 11.93
C ILE A 52 10.57 0.91 12.51
N ASP A 53 11.23 -0.12 11.97
CA ASP A 53 12.50 -0.61 12.51
C ASP A 53 13.66 0.40 12.35
N ASN A 54 13.56 1.29 11.36
CA ASN A 54 14.57 2.29 11.04
C ASN A 54 14.13 3.73 11.32
N HIS A 55 13.00 3.93 12.03
CA HIS A 55 12.49 5.26 12.40
C HIS A 55 12.28 6.20 11.20
N LEU A 56 11.84 5.66 10.06
CA LEU A 56 11.43 6.49 8.92
C LEU A 56 10.02 7.07 9.19
N PRO A 57 9.72 8.26 8.63
CA PRO A 57 8.38 8.81 8.67
C PRO A 57 7.34 7.85 8.09
N ILE A 58 6.16 7.81 8.69
CA ILE A 58 5.03 6.96 8.26
C ILE A 58 3.90 7.77 7.59
N GLU A 59 4.10 9.07 7.50
CA GLU A 59 3.21 10.05 6.91
C GLU A 59 3.21 9.93 5.38
N ALA A 60 2.02 10.06 4.77
CA ALA A 60 1.85 9.93 3.33
C ALA A 60 2.73 10.91 2.54
N GLU A 61 2.93 12.13 3.05
CA GLU A 61 3.77 13.16 2.43
C GLU A 61 5.22 12.71 2.19
N TYR A 62 5.82 12.00 3.15
CA TYR A 62 7.19 11.50 3.01
C TYR A 62 7.31 10.48 1.87
N TRP A 63 6.32 9.60 1.74
CA TRP A 63 6.29 8.53 0.73
C TRP A 63 5.74 9.00 -0.62
N ARG A 64 5.14 10.21 -0.69
CA ARG A 64 4.43 10.74 -1.85
C ARG A 64 5.27 10.64 -3.12
N ARG A 65 6.49 11.18 -3.11
CA ARG A 65 7.36 11.16 -4.30
C ARG A 65 7.59 9.74 -4.81
N GLN A 66 8.00 8.84 -3.93
CA GLN A 66 8.27 7.45 -4.31
C GLN A 66 7.02 6.75 -4.85
N ASN A 67 5.88 6.96 -4.20
CA ASN A 67 4.61 6.38 -4.63
C ASN A 67 4.17 6.89 -6.01
N TYR A 68 4.26 8.21 -6.25
CA TYR A 68 3.91 8.81 -7.54
C TYR A 68 4.82 8.35 -8.69
N GLU A 69 6.13 8.27 -8.46
CA GLU A 69 7.06 7.77 -9.46
C GLU A 69 6.68 6.35 -9.88
N ILE A 70 6.34 5.46 -8.93
CA ILE A 70 5.90 4.11 -9.26
C ILE A 70 4.50 4.11 -9.91
N LEU A 71 3.54 4.86 -9.37
CA LEU A 71 2.18 4.97 -9.94
C LEU A 71 2.21 5.40 -11.40
N SER A 72 3.14 6.27 -11.81
CA SER A 72 3.29 6.70 -13.20
C SER A 72 3.82 5.62 -14.15
N THR A 73 4.28 4.49 -13.61
CA THR A 73 4.89 3.39 -14.38
C THR A 73 4.04 2.12 -14.43
N VAL A 74 3.05 1.97 -13.56
CA VAL A 74 2.24 0.75 -13.49
C VAL A 74 1.17 0.71 -14.58
N ASP A 75 0.77 -0.50 -14.99
CA ASP A 75 -0.31 -0.70 -15.96
C ASP A 75 -1.70 -0.55 -15.32
N VAL A 76 -1.82 -0.90 -14.03
CA VAL A 76 -3.10 -0.90 -13.32
C VAL A 76 -2.92 -0.58 -11.83
N VAL A 77 -3.93 0.04 -11.23
CA VAL A 77 -4.01 0.30 -9.80
C VAL A 77 -5.12 -0.56 -9.19
N HIS A 78 -4.78 -1.32 -8.16
CA HIS A 78 -5.74 -2.03 -7.33
C HIS A 78 -5.89 -1.31 -5.99
N VAL A 79 -7.13 -1.02 -5.61
CA VAL A 79 -7.44 -0.40 -4.31
C VAL A 79 -8.04 -1.43 -3.37
N LEU A 80 -7.39 -1.67 -2.23
CA LEU A 80 -7.94 -2.51 -1.17
C LEU A 80 -8.91 -1.68 -0.30
N ARG A 81 -10.21 -1.83 -0.58
CA ARG A 81 -11.30 -1.07 0.03
C ARG A 81 -11.64 -1.55 1.45
N LEU A 82 -10.70 -1.38 2.39
CA LEU A 82 -10.94 -1.62 3.83
C LEU A 82 -11.75 -0.46 4.43
N ASP A 83 -12.29 -0.64 5.63
CA ASP A 83 -12.99 0.44 6.34
C ASP A 83 -12.11 1.69 6.47
N GLY A 84 -12.70 2.85 6.14
CA GLY A 84 -12.00 4.14 6.08
C GLY A 84 -11.18 4.38 4.81
N TRP A 85 -11.31 3.54 3.76
CA TRP A 85 -10.58 3.76 2.50
C TRP A 85 -10.94 5.06 1.77
N LEU A 86 -12.20 5.51 1.89
CA LEU A 86 -12.66 6.77 1.29
C LEU A 86 -12.00 8.00 1.92
N ASP A 87 -11.61 7.90 3.19
CA ASP A 87 -10.97 8.97 3.95
C ASP A 87 -9.43 8.90 3.90
N SER A 88 -8.88 7.93 3.15
CA SER A 88 -7.44 7.71 3.08
C SER A 88 -6.80 8.64 2.05
N GLU A 89 -6.08 9.66 2.52
CA GLU A 89 -5.32 10.61 1.69
C GLU A 89 -4.50 9.91 0.60
N GLY A 90 -3.72 8.89 0.96
CA GLY A 90 -2.90 8.14 -0.01
C GLY A 90 -3.65 7.20 -0.97
N VAL A 91 -4.96 7.06 -0.83
CA VAL A 91 -5.82 6.31 -1.77
C VAL A 91 -6.62 7.25 -2.67
N ALA A 92 -6.91 8.48 -2.21
CA ALA A 92 -7.64 9.49 -2.94
C ALA A 92 -6.74 10.33 -3.90
N GLU A 93 -5.44 10.38 -3.63
CA GLU A 93 -4.39 11.01 -4.45
C GLU A 93 -4.04 10.25 -5.73
#